data_AF-A0A357KVR6-F1
#
_entry.id   AF-A0A357KVR6-F1
#
_cell.length_a   1.000
_cell.length_b   1.000
_cell.length_c   1.000
_cell.angle_alpha   90.00
_cell.angle_beta   90.00
_cell.angle_gamma   90.00
#
_symmetry.space_group_name_H-M   'P 1'
#
loop_
_entity.id
_entity.type
_entity.pdbx_description
1 polymer ?
#
loop_
_entity_poly.entity_id
_entity_poly.type
_entity_poly.pdbx_seq_one_letter_code
_entity_poly.pdbx_strand_id
1 'polypeptide(L)'
;MDTLGLALAGYSIMSAVSFGAMAIDKSKAASGGRRIPEKSLHTLEALGGWPGSLLAMKAVRHKSSKASYYLVTWAIAGAHALAWGALLAR
;
A
#
# COMPACT_ATOMS: atom_id res chain seq x y z
N MET A 1 22.98 0.74 10.53
CA MET A 1 21.68 1.41 10.33
C MET A 1 20.84 1.08 11.53
N ASP A 2 20.25 2.08 12.17
CA ASP A 2 19.35 1.90 13.30
C ASP A 2 17.99 1.32 12.84
N THR A 3 17.15 0.93 13.80
CA THR A 3 15.84 0.31 13.55
C THR A 3 14.94 1.20 12.68
N LEU A 4 15.03 2.52 12.86
CA LEU A 4 14.31 3.50 12.04
C LEU A 4 14.81 3.52 10.61
N GLY A 5 16.14 3.53 10.39
CA GLY A 5 16.71 3.47 9.05
C GLY A 5 16.29 2.22 8.26
N LEU A 6 16.27 1.06 8.91
CA LEU A 6 15.80 -0.19 8.28
C LEU A 6 14.30 -0.16 7.98
N ALA A 7 13.49 0.37 8.89
CA ALA A 7 12.06 0.52 8.67
C ALA A 7 11.75 1.46 7.49
N LEU A 8 12.40 2.63 7.43
CA LEU A 8 12.23 3.59 6.35
C LEU A 8 12.63 3.01 4.99
N ALA A 9 13.74 2.27 4.93
CA ALA A 9 14.14 1.56 3.71
C ALA A 9 13.10 0.53 3.29
N GLY A 10 12.60 -0.28 4.24
CA GLY A 10 11.55 -1.27 3.99
C GLY A 10 10.25 -0.65 3.47
N TYR A 11 9.75 0.39 4.14
CA TYR A 11 8.56 1.14 3.69
C TYR A 11 8.76 1.76 2.32
N SER A 12 9.95 2.29 2.02
CA SER A 12 10.24 2.92 0.71
C SER A 12 10.18 1.89 -0.42
N ILE A 13 10.82 0.73 -0.23
CA ILE A 13 10.83 -0.37 -1.21
C ILE A 13 9.40 -0.88 -1.41
N MET A 14 8.71 -1.20 -0.32
CA MET A 14 7.34 -1.74 -0.40
C MET A 14 6.35 -0.74 -0.98
N SER A 15 6.53 0.56 -0.71
CA SER A 15 5.74 1.62 -1.33
C SER A 15 5.94 1.67 -2.84
N ALA A 16 7.19 1.59 -3.33
CA ALA A 16 7.47 1.55 -4.75
C ALA A 16 6.85 0.32 -5.43
N VAL A 17 6.97 -0.85 -4.81
CA VAL A 17 6.38 -2.11 -5.30
C VAL A 17 4.85 -2.00 -5.37
N SER A 18 4.20 -1.52 -4.31
CA SER A 18 2.74 -1.39 -4.27
C SER A 18 2.22 -0.37 -5.27
N PHE A 19 2.91 0.78 -5.40
CA PHE A 19 2.58 1.80 -6.39
C PHE A 19 2.67 1.23 -7.82
N GLY A 20 3.78 0.54 -8.13
CA GLY A 20 3.98 -0.11 -9.43
C GLY A 20 2.89 -1.16 -9.72
N ALA A 21 2.56 -2.00 -8.74
CA ALA A 21 1.50 -2.98 -8.88
C ALA A 21 0.13 -2.32 -9.19
N MET A 22 -0.21 -1.22 -8.53
CA MET A 22 -1.44 -0.47 -8.82
C MET A 22 -1.43 0.19 -10.21
N ALA A 23 -0.30 0.75 -10.63
CA ALA A 23 -0.16 1.33 -11.96
C ALA A 23 -0.29 0.26 -13.07
N ILE A 24 0.32 -0.91 -12.87
CA ILE A 24 0.17 -2.07 -13.75
C ILE A 24 -1.28 -2.55 -13.77
N ASP A 25 -1.93 -2.65 -12.62
CA ASP A 25 -3.35 -3.05 -12.55
C ASP A 25 -4.25 -2.09 -13.35
N LYS A 26 -4.00 -0.77 -13.28
CA LYS A 26 -4.71 0.21 -14.11
C LYS A 26 -4.48 -0.04 -15.60
N SER A 27 -3.22 -0.22 -16.02
CA SER A 27 -2.90 -0.52 -17.42
C SER A 27 -3.62 -1.77 -17.91
N LYS A 28 -3.62 -2.85 -17.11
CA LYS A 28 -4.34 -4.09 -17.42
C LYS A 28 -5.86 -3.91 -17.47
N ALA A 29 -6.46 -3.02 -16.67
CA ALA A 29 -7.87 -2.68 -16.83
C ALA A 29 -8.17 -2.04 -18.19
N ALA A 30 -7.32 -1.11 -18.62
CA ALA A 30 -7.53 -0.38 -19.86
C ALA A 30 -7.36 -1.28 -21.09
N SER A 31 -6.46 -2.26 -21.05
CA SER A 31 -6.18 -3.19 -22.15
C SER A 31 -7.01 -4.48 -22.12
N GLY A 32 -7.96 -4.63 -21.17
CA GLY A 32 -8.74 -5.86 -21.01
C GLY A 32 -7.94 -7.06 -20.47
N GLY A 33 -6.75 -6.82 -19.93
CA GLY A 33 -5.89 -7.84 -19.35
C GLY A 33 -6.35 -8.32 -17.96
N ARG A 34 -5.71 -9.40 -17.47
CA ARG A 34 -6.00 -9.97 -16.15
C ARG A 34 -5.60 -9.03 -15.01
N ARG A 35 -6.60 -8.53 -14.30
CA ARG A 35 -6.50 -7.63 -13.13
C ARG A 35 -5.74 -8.29 -11.97
N ILE A 36 -5.06 -7.50 -11.15
CA ILE A 36 -4.42 -7.98 -9.92
C ILE A 36 -5.50 -8.18 -8.85
N PRO A 37 -5.57 -9.35 -8.19
CA PRO A 37 -6.51 -9.58 -7.09
C PRO A 37 -6.33 -8.57 -5.96
N GLU A 38 -7.44 -8.08 -5.39
CA GLU A 38 -7.38 -7.11 -4.28
C GLU A 38 -6.63 -7.65 -3.07
N LYS A 39 -6.77 -8.95 -2.80
CA LYS A 39 -6.02 -9.64 -1.74
C LYS A 39 -4.51 -9.44 -1.89
N SER A 40 -3.98 -9.57 -3.11
CA SER A 40 -2.54 -9.40 -3.37
C SER A 40 -2.09 -7.97 -3.12
N LEU A 41 -2.90 -6.97 -3.49
CA LEU A 41 -2.59 -5.57 -3.23
C LEU A 41 -2.63 -5.25 -1.72
N HIS A 42 -3.64 -5.75 -1.01
CA HIS A 42 -3.71 -5.59 0.45
C HIS A 42 -2.58 -6.32 1.18
N THR A 43 -2.08 -7.45 0.66
CA THR A 43 -0.86 -8.08 1.18
C THR A 43 0.36 -7.16 1.03
N LEU A 44 0.55 -6.53 -0.13
CA LEU A 44 1.65 -5.56 -0.31
C LEU A 44 1.51 -4.38 0.64
N GLU A 45 0.29 -3.89 0.84
CA GLU A 45 -0.01 -2.80 1.77
C GLU A 45 0.36 -3.16 3.21
N ALA A 46 -0.03 -4.36 3.66
CA ALA A 46 0.25 -4.88 5.00
C ALA A 46 1.73 -5.19 5.25
N LEU A 47 2.51 -5.41 4.19
CA LEU A 47 3.96 -5.54 4.27
C LEU A 47 4.69 -4.19 4.29
N GLY A 48 3.96 -3.06 4.35
CA GLY A 48 4.51 -1.70 4.37
C GLY A 48 4.33 -0.94 3.06
N GLY A 49 3.58 -1.47 2.10
CA GLY A 49 3.28 -0.80 0.83
C GLY A 49 2.15 0.23 0.90
N TRP A 50 1.46 0.36 2.04
CA TRP A 50 0.29 1.22 2.19
C TRP A 50 0.54 2.69 1.78
N PRO A 51 1.70 3.34 2.04
CA PRO A 51 1.92 4.72 1.60
C PRO A 51 1.94 4.80 0.06
N GLY A 52 2.64 3.87 -0.59
CA GLY A 52 2.68 3.75 -2.04
C GLY A 52 1.30 3.50 -2.66
N SER A 53 0.49 2.63 -2.05
CA SER A 53 -0.90 2.42 -2.49
C SER A 53 -1.78 3.67 -2.35
N LEU A 54 -1.68 4.39 -1.23
CA LEU A 54 -2.41 5.65 -1.05
C LEU A 54 -2.00 6.70 -2.09
N LEU A 55 -0.70 6.81 -2.38
CA LEU A 55 -0.18 7.69 -3.44
C LEU A 55 -0.69 7.25 -4.82
N ALA A 56 -0.65 5.96 -5.11
CA ALA A 56 -1.17 5.42 -6.37
C ALA A 56 -2.66 5.71 -6.52
N MET A 57 -3.49 5.49 -5.50
CA MET A 57 -4.92 5.81 -5.56
C MET A 57 -5.18 7.26 -5.99
N LYS A 58 -4.39 8.22 -5.51
CA LYS A 58 -4.47 9.63 -5.93
C LYS A 58 -3.93 9.86 -7.36
N ALA A 59 -2.76 9.30 -7.67
CA ALA A 59 -2.06 9.54 -8.93
C ALA A 59 -2.73 8.85 -10.13
N VAL A 60 -3.05 7.56 -10.01
CA VAL A 60 -3.68 6.79 -11.06
C VAL A 60 -5.22 6.87 -11.04
N ARG A 61 -5.84 7.48 -10.01
CA ARG A 61 -7.32 7.58 -9.85
C ARG A 61 -8.01 6.22 -10.01
N HIS A 62 -7.31 5.17 -9.59
CA HIS A 62 -7.69 3.79 -9.78
C HIS A 62 -8.05 3.19 -8.42
N LYS A 63 -9.21 2.52 -8.33
CA LYS A 63 -9.80 2.03 -7.07
C LYS A 63 -10.08 3.09 -5.99
N SER A 64 -10.01 4.39 -6.33
CA SER A 64 -10.32 5.50 -5.42
C SER A 64 -11.81 5.59 -5.05
N SER A 65 -12.70 5.07 -5.89
CA SER A 65 -14.16 5.10 -5.64
C SER A 65 -14.68 3.86 -4.91
N LYS A 66 -13.84 2.86 -4.66
CA LYS A 66 -14.26 1.62 -3.98
C LYS A 66 -14.03 1.78 -2.48
N ALA A 67 -15.08 2.17 -1.75
CA ALA A 67 -15.02 2.41 -0.30
C ALA A 67 -14.41 1.23 0.47
N SER A 68 -14.74 -0.01 0.10
CA SER A 68 -14.18 -1.20 0.74
C SER A 68 -12.66 -1.29 0.61
N TYR A 69 -12.09 -0.92 -0.55
CA TYR A 69 -10.64 -0.95 -0.77
C TYR A 69 -9.96 0.11 0.10
N TYR A 70 -10.51 1.32 0.12
CA TYR A 70 -9.99 2.42 0.93
C TYR A 70 -10.02 2.08 2.43
N LEU A 71 -11.13 1.55 2.93
CA LEU A 71 -11.27 1.15 4.34
C LEU A 71 -10.22 0.12 4.75
N VAL A 72 -9.97 -0.90 3.92
CA VAL A 72 -8.96 -1.93 4.23
C VAL A 72 -7.55 -1.33 4.21
N THR A 73 -7.19 -0.52 3.22
CA THR A 73 -5.87 0.14 3.17
C THR A 73 -5.64 1.06 4.38
N TRP A 74 -6.67 1.78 4.83
CA TRP A 74 -6.57 2.61 6.05
C TRP A 74 -6.54 1.81 7.34
N ALA A 75 -7.26 0.69 7.43
CA ALA A 75 -7.15 -0.22 8.57
C ALA A 75 -5.72 -0.76 8.69
N ILE A 76 -5.09 -1.12 7.57
CA ILE A 76 -3.68 -1.51 7.52
C ILE A 76 -2.78 -0.36 8.01
N ALA A 77 -2.93 0.85 7.47
CA ALA A 77 -2.14 2.01 7.88
C ALA A 77 -2.29 2.29 9.40
N GLY A 78 -3.51 2.20 9.93
CA GLY A 78 -3.79 2.33 11.35
C GLY A 78 -3.10 1.25 12.20
N ALA A 79 -3.11 -0.01 11.75
CA ALA A 79 -2.41 -1.10 12.43
C ALA A 79 -0.89 -0.85 12.51
N HIS A 80 -0.28 -0.37 11.43
CA HIS A 80 1.13 0.05 11.44
C HIS A 80 1.38 1.20 12.41
N ALA A 81 0.52 2.24 12.41
CA ALA A 81 0.66 3.38 13.32
C ALA A 81 0.56 2.95 14.78
N LEU A 82 -0.39 2.07 15.13
CA LEU A 82 -0.55 1.52 16.47
C LEU A 82 0.68 0.69 16.88
N ALA A 83 1.20 -0.16 16.00
CA ALA A 83 2.38 -0.97 16.27
C ALA A 83 3.62 -0.10 16.55
N TRP A 84 3.86 0.92 15.73
CA TRP A 84 4.97 1.85 15.95
C TRP A 84 4.77 2.73 17.19
N GLY A 85 3.55 3.21 17.45
CA GLY A 85 3.23 3.96 18.65
C GLY A 85 3.51 3.16 19.92
N ALA A 86 3.06 1.91 19.98
CA ALA A 86 3.36 1.00 21.09
C ALA A 86 4.86 0.71 21.22
N LEU A 87 5.56 0.53 20.08
CA LEU A 87 7.00 0.26 20.06
C LEU A 87 7.85 1.47 20.49
N LEU A 88 7.39 2.70 20.29
CA LEU A 88 8.11 3.92 20.66
C LEU A 88 7.76 4.42 22.08
N ALA A 89 6.64 3.95 22.64
CA ALA A 89 6.19 4.30 23.99
C ALA A 89 6.82 3.43 25.11
N ARG A 90 7.70 2.48 24.74
CA ARG A 90 8.48 1.65 25.67
C ARG A 90 9.85 2.27 25.92
#